data_AF-A0A942DPG4-F1
#
_entry.id   AF-A0A942DPG4-F1
#
_cell.length_a   1.000
_cell.length_b   1.000
_cell.length_c   1.000
_cell.angle_alpha   90.00
_cell.angle_beta   90.00
_cell.angle_gamma   90.00
#
_symmetry.space_group_name_H-M   'P 1'
#
loop_
_entity.id
_entity.type
_entity.pdbx_description
1 polymer ?
#
loop_
_entity_poly.entity_id
_entity_poly.type
_entity_poly.pdbx_seq_one_letter_code
_entity_poly.pdbx_strand_id
1 'polypeptide(L)'
;MADAKPTGKILEIGDQLSLSGRHMNLYFKNRHWHAECVALKDRSLTDLKTWLPYVQEGALMLRVAPEESPVVLEHFPHLPTAVRWLETADSLVLENGQWWPRLYTYETLRGFIISRFRDLDISLNSYVIGANHMGRVAAAVMAHLGFSHISLVDEDSDKLQQEVELLRRYLFGVKIDAVPAHTLTVQEEPGSLMLNTLVLQDDSTVLGDLSYFNFMKTGGVVVDISECTSHNRLLEEAERADLKILSGLEVQARIDAEILMKQFPSEYITHEDYLESFSDNLQGLKNSSSV
;
A
#
# COMPACT_ATOMS: atom_id res chain seq x y z
N MET A 1 -36.70 -6.66 -11.47
CA MET A 1 -35.76 -5.64 -11.99
C MET A 1 -34.56 -6.41 -12.50
N ALA A 2 -34.11 -6.18 -13.73
CA ALA A 2 -32.86 -6.80 -14.17
C ALA A 2 -31.73 -6.16 -13.36
N ASP A 3 -30.89 -6.97 -12.72
CA ASP A 3 -29.75 -6.48 -11.95
C ASP A 3 -28.85 -5.67 -12.89
N ALA A 4 -28.86 -4.34 -12.71
CA ALA A 4 -28.06 -3.44 -13.51
C ALA A 4 -26.59 -3.75 -13.22
N LYS A 5 -25.87 -4.20 -14.26
CA LYS A 5 -24.47 -4.55 -14.10
C LYS A 5 -23.64 -3.33 -13.67
N PRO A 6 -22.60 -3.53 -12.84
CA PRO A 6 -21.70 -2.46 -12.44
C PRO A 6 -21.14 -1.70 -13.65
N THR A 7 -21.14 -0.36 -13.57
CA THR A 7 -20.62 0.54 -14.60
C THR A 7 -19.72 1.60 -13.98
N GLY A 8 -18.56 1.89 -14.57
CA GLY A 8 -17.67 2.95 -14.08
C GLY A 8 -16.23 2.86 -14.60
N LYS A 9 -15.44 3.90 -14.36
CA LYS A 9 -14.04 3.99 -14.78
C LYS A 9 -13.15 4.29 -13.59
N ILE A 10 -12.10 3.48 -13.44
CA ILE A 10 -10.98 3.73 -12.55
C ILE A 10 -9.83 4.22 -13.42
N LEU A 11 -9.24 5.35 -13.05
CA LEU A 11 -8.23 6.02 -13.86
C LEU A 11 -6.86 5.79 -13.25
N GLU A 12 -5.82 5.69 -14.07
CA GLU A 12 -4.41 5.65 -13.61
C GLU A 12 -3.59 6.63 -14.45
N ILE A 13 -2.65 7.35 -13.83
CA ILE A 13 -1.71 8.19 -14.57
C ILE A 13 -0.58 7.33 -15.13
N GLY A 14 -0.26 7.52 -16.41
CA GLY A 14 0.86 6.85 -17.06
C GLY A 14 0.53 6.33 -18.46
N ASP A 15 1.57 5.81 -19.13
CA ASP A 15 1.46 5.26 -20.48
C ASP A 15 0.77 3.88 -20.52
N GLN A 16 0.83 3.16 -19.41
CA GLN A 16 0.30 1.82 -19.25
C GLN A 16 -0.37 1.69 -17.88
N LEU A 17 -1.34 0.79 -17.80
CA LEU A 17 -1.93 0.42 -16.53
C LEU A 17 -0.91 -0.33 -15.67
N SER A 18 -0.97 -0.07 -14.36
CA SER A 18 -0.30 -0.87 -13.36
C SER A 18 -0.71 -2.34 -13.44
N LEU A 19 0.04 -3.23 -12.78
CA LEU A 19 -0.36 -4.64 -12.67
C LEU A 19 -1.77 -4.80 -12.09
N SER A 20 -2.09 -4.01 -11.08
CA SER A 20 -3.41 -3.99 -10.45
C SER A 20 -4.50 -3.46 -11.40
N GLY A 21 -4.23 -2.36 -12.14
CA GLY A 21 -5.17 -1.84 -13.14
C GLY A 21 -5.48 -2.85 -14.25
N ARG A 22 -4.48 -3.58 -14.75
CA ARG A 22 -4.66 -4.68 -15.72
C ARG A 22 -5.45 -5.85 -15.12
N HIS A 23 -5.18 -6.22 -13.87
CA HIS A 23 -5.94 -7.26 -13.18
C HIS A 23 -7.41 -6.86 -13.01
N MET A 24 -7.71 -5.63 -12.58
CA MET A 24 -9.08 -5.13 -12.45
C MET A 24 -9.83 -5.22 -13.79
N ASN A 25 -9.20 -4.83 -14.91
CA ASN A 25 -9.80 -4.99 -16.24
C ASN A 25 -10.15 -6.43 -16.57
N LEU A 26 -9.24 -7.36 -16.30
CA LEU A 26 -9.48 -8.79 -16.49
C LEU A 26 -10.62 -9.29 -15.58
N TYR A 27 -10.63 -8.86 -14.33
CA TYR A 27 -11.68 -9.18 -13.36
C TYR A 27 -13.06 -8.71 -13.82
N PHE A 28 -13.18 -7.47 -14.32
CA PHE A 28 -14.41 -6.92 -14.90
C PHE A 28 -14.86 -7.69 -16.14
N LYS A 29 -13.92 -8.01 -17.03
CA LYS A 29 -14.19 -8.77 -18.26
C LYS A 29 -14.75 -10.16 -17.95
N ASN A 30 -14.15 -10.88 -17.01
CA ASN A 30 -14.57 -12.22 -16.61
C ASN A 30 -15.97 -12.24 -15.98
N ARG A 31 -16.40 -11.12 -15.39
CA ARG A 31 -17.74 -10.93 -14.80
C ARG A 31 -18.73 -10.22 -15.72
N HIS A 32 -18.31 -9.89 -16.94
CA HIS A 32 -19.09 -9.15 -17.92
C HIS A 32 -19.62 -7.81 -17.40
N TRP A 33 -18.85 -7.10 -16.56
CA TRP A 33 -19.19 -5.76 -16.09
C TRP A 33 -18.94 -4.71 -17.15
N HIS A 34 -19.62 -3.58 -17.04
CA HIS A 34 -19.41 -2.41 -17.90
C HIS A 34 -18.50 -1.40 -17.21
N ALA A 35 -17.43 -1.91 -16.59
CA ALA A 35 -16.42 -1.13 -15.89
C ALA A 35 -15.03 -1.35 -16.52
N GLU A 36 -14.16 -0.35 -16.41
CA GLU A 36 -12.80 -0.41 -16.94
C GLU A 36 -11.81 0.41 -16.10
N CYS A 37 -10.55 -0.03 -16.12
CA CYS A 37 -9.39 0.75 -15.74
C CYS A 37 -8.79 1.40 -16.99
N VAL A 38 -8.53 2.71 -16.92
CA VAL A 38 -8.06 3.51 -18.07
C VAL A 38 -6.79 4.26 -17.71
N ALA A 39 -5.72 4.03 -18.49
CA ALA A 39 -4.49 4.79 -18.40
C ALA A 39 -4.66 6.17 -19.06
N LEU A 40 -4.34 7.22 -18.32
CA LEU A 40 -4.37 8.61 -18.75
C LEU A 40 -3.00 9.02 -19.29
N LYS A 41 -2.78 8.71 -20.57
CA LYS A 41 -1.58 9.10 -21.30
C LYS A 41 -1.45 10.62 -21.39
N ASP A 42 -0.21 11.10 -21.35
CA ASP A 42 0.14 12.53 -21.52
C ASP A 42 -0.52 13.48 -20.51
N ARG A 43 -1.02 12.96 -19.38
CA ARG A 43 -1.56 13.78 -18.28
C ARG A 43 -0.51 13.94 -17.20
N SER A 44 -0.18 15.18 -16.90
CA SER A 44 0.67 15.53 -15.76
C SER A 44 -0.18 15.81 -14.53
N LEU A 45 0.27 15.33 -13.36
CA LEU A 45 -0.32 15.69 -12.08
C LEU A 45 -0.13 17.17 -11.75
N THR A 46 0.88 17.86 -12.31
CA THR A 46 1.08 19.30 -12.12
C THR A 46 -0.07 20.15 -12.68
N ASP A 47 -0.76 19.65 -13.70
CA ASP A 47 -1.87 20.32 -14.38
C ASP A 47 -3.23 19.73 -13.98
N LEU A 48 -3.31 19.05 -12.83
CA LEU A 48 -4.50 18.34 -12.38
C LEU A 48 -5.76 19.22 -12.43
N LYS A 49 -5.68 20.47 -11.96
CA LYS A 49 -6.81 21.43 -12.02
C LYS A 49 -7.31 21.72 -13.43
N THR A 50 -6.44 21.61 -14.43
CA THR A 50 -6.75 21.93 -15.83
C THR A 50 -7.50 20.79 -16.51
N TRP A 51 -7.18 19.53 -16.22
CA TRP A 51 -7.76 18.39 -16.94
C TRP A 51 -8.72 17.54 -16.11
N LEU A 52 -8.55 17.46 -14.79
CA LEU A 52 -9.37 16.59 -13.92
C LEU A 52 -10.88 16.89 -13.99
N PRO A 53 -11.33 18.16 -14.07
CA PRO A 53 -12.75 18.48 -14.24
C PRO A 53 -13.36 17.97 -15.55
N TYR A 54 -12.52 17.65 -16.55
CA TYR A 54 -12.92 17.21 -17.88
C TYR A 54 -12.84 15.70 -18.07
N VAL A 55 -12.46 14.95 -17.03
CA VAL A 55 -12.52 13.48 -17.08
C VAL A 55 -13.95 13.06 -16.72
N GLN A 56 -14.81 13.10 -17.73
CA GLN A 56 -16.20 13.51 -17.49
C GLN A 56 -17.28 12.44 -17.57
N GLU A 57 -17.03 11.21 -18.01
CA GLU A 57 -18.12 10.22 -18.05
C GLU A 57 -17.72 8.87 -17.49
N GLY A 58 -18.40 8.51 -16.40
CA GLY A 58 -18.25 7.24 -15.70
C GLY A 58 -17.07 7.17 -14.74
N ALA A 59 -16.21 8.20 -14.64
CA ALA A 59 -15.07 8.21 -13.74
C ALA A 59 -15.53 8.16 -12.26
N LEU A 60 -14.99 7.21 -11.51
CA LEU A 60 -15.27 7.02 -10.09
C LEU A 60 -14.05 7.38 -9.23
N MET A 61 -12.86 7.06 -9.74
CA MET A 61 -11.61 7.17 -9.00
C MET A 61 -10.44 7.42 -9.94
N LEU A 62 -9.43 8.14 -9.45
CA LEU A 62 -8.08 8.21 -10.02
C LEU A 62 -7.11 7.61 -9.01
N ARG A 63 -6.35 6.61 -9.39
CA ARG A 63 -5.25 6.08 -8.59
C ARG A 63 -4.02 6.93 -8.78
N VAL A 64 -3.30 7.14 -7.70
CA VAL A 64 -2.08 7.93 -7.66
C VAL A 64 -1.02 7.14 -6.90
N ALA A 65 0.21 7.15 -7.39
CA ALA A 65 1.32 6.61 -6.63
C ALA A 65 1.55 7.48 -5.37
N PRO A 66 1.81 6.89 -4.19
CA PRO A 66 2.10 7.64 -2.96
C PRO A 66 3.20 8.69 -3.11
N GLU A 67 4.20 8.44 -3.96
CA GLU A 67 5.32 9.34 -4.24
C GLU A 67 4.90 10.65 -4.90
N GLU A 68 3.77 10.66 -5.58
CA GLU A 68 3.20 11.84 -6.25
C GLU A 68 2.33 12.70 -5.31
N SER A 69 2.20 12.29 -4.04
CA SER A 69 1.38 12.99 -3.06
C SER A 69 1.70 14.48 -2.94
N PRO A 70 2.97 14.94 -2.87
CA PRO A 70 3.26 16.36 -2.77
C PRO A 70 2.60 17.19 -3.88
N VAL A 71 2.69 16.73 -5.13
CA VAL A 71 2.09 17.41 -6.29
C VAL A 71 0.57 17.36 -6.23
N VAL A 72 0.00 16.20 -5.91
CA VAL A 72 -1.46 16.04 -5.84
C VAL A 72 -2.07 16.92 -4.76
N LEU A 73 -1.50 16.92 -3.56
CA LEU A 73 -2.08 17.58 -2.39
C LEU A 73 -2.06 19.12 -2.51
N GLU A 74 -1.13 19.72 -3.27
CA GLU A 74 -1.12 21.15 -3.59
C GLU A 74 -2.40 21.63 -4.30
N HIS A 75 -3.11 20.73 -4.97
CA HIS A 75 -4.35 21.07 -5.66
C HIS A 75 -5.57 21.14 -4.73
N PHE A 76 -5.50 20.60 -3.52
CA PHE A 76 -6.64 20.45 -2.61
C PHE A 76 -6.49 21.32 -1.36
N PRO A 77 -7.30 22.39 -1.21
CA PRO A 77 -7.21 23.27 -0.03
C PRO A 77 -7.70 22.60 1.26
N HIS A 78 -8.47 21.53 1.15
CA HIS A 78 -9.02 20.78 2.26
C HIS A 78 -8.67 19.32 2.09
N LEU A 79 -7.96 18.78 3.09
CA LEU A 79 -7.50 17.41 3.11
C LEU A 79 -8.23 16.64 4.21
N PRO A 80 -8.70 15.41 3.94
CA PRO A 80 -9.18 14.53 5.00
C PRO A 80 -8.10 14.31 6.04
N THR A 81 -8.51 14.05 7.29
CA THR A 81 -7.59 13.93 8.41
C THR A 81 -6.44 13.00 8.10
N ALA A 82 -6.71 11.78 7.59
CA ALA A 82 -5.73 10.75 7.28
C ALA A 82 -4.67 11.17 6.25
N VAL A 83 -5.10 11.90 5.23
CA VAL A 83 -4.23 12.41 4.16
C VAL A 83 -3.41 13.59 4.65
N ARG A 84 -4.01 14.49 5.45
CA ARG A 84 -3.39 15.74 5.87
C ARG A 84 -2.13 15.55 6.72
N TRP A 85 -2.21 14.72 7.74
CA TRP A 85 -1.11 14.50 8.69
C TRP A 85 -0.03 13.55 8.15
N LEU A 86 -0.40 12.60 7.29
CA LEU A 86 0.57 11.75 6.62
C LEU A 86 1.12 12.40 5.36
N GLU A 87 0.53 13.49 4.88
CA GLU A 87 0.90 14.14 3.62
C GLU A 87 1.02 13.15 2.46
N THR A 88 0.16 12.12 2.47
CA THR A 88 0.16 11.01 1.51
C THR A 88 -1.27 10.70 1.06
N ALA A 89 -1.45 10.47 -0.23
CA ALA A 89 -2.66 9.94 -0.85
C ALA A 89 -2.28 8.85 -1.87
N ASP A 90 -3.14 7.85 -2.02
CA ASP A 90 -3.00 6.81 -3.07
C ASP A 90 -4.11 6.89 -4.12
N SER A 91 -5.02 7.85 -3.93
CA SER A 91 -6.23 7.95 -4.73
C SER A 91 -6.89 9.31 -4.63
N LEU A 92 -7.61 9.68 -5.69
CA LEU A 92 -8.64 10.70 -5.70
C LEU A 92 -9.97 10.01 -5.99
N VAL A 93 -11.02 10.32 -5.23
CA VAL A 93 -12.34 9.71 -5.40
C VAL A 93 -13.36 10.80 -5.70
N LEU A 94 -14.22 10.53 -6.69
CA LEU A 94 -15.29 11.46 -7.07
C LEU A 94 -16.50 11.26 -6.16
N GLU A 95 -16.71 12.17 -5.22
CA GLU A 95 -17.82 12.14 -4.27
C GLU A 95 -18.62 13.44 -4.37
N ASN A 96 -19.94 13.35 -4.57
CA ASN A 96 -20.83 14.51 -4.70
C ASN A 96 -20.36 15.52 -5.76
N GLY A 97 -19.81 15.02 -6.87
CA GLY A 97 -19.30 15.85 -7.98
C GLY A 97 -17.97 16.54 -7.70
N GLN A 98 -17.27 16.20 -6.61
CA GLN A 98 -15.97 16.75 -6.24
C GLN A 98 -14.95 15.64 -6.03
N TRP A 99 -13.71 15.90 -6.45
CA TRP A 99 -12.60 14.98 -6.22
C TRP A 99 -12.03 15.17 -4.83
N TRP A 100 -11.83 14.07 -4.11
CA TRP A 100 -11.26 14.07 -2.77
C TRP A 100 -10.06 13.15 -2.69
N PRO A 101 -8.92 13.60 -2.17
CA PRO A 101 -7.81 12.70 -1.91
C PRO A 101 -8.19 11.70 -0.82
N ARG A 102 -7.81 10.45 -1.02
CA ARG A 102 -8.02 9.33 -0.10
C ARG A 102 -6.73 8.54 0.05
N LEU A 103 -6.64 7.79 1.14
CA LEU A 103 -5.51 6.94 1.47
C LEU A 103 -6.03 5.57 1.88
N TYR A 104 -6.40 4.77 0.89
CA TYR A 104 -7.01 3.46 1.11
C TYR A 104 -6.05 2.47 1.73
N THR A 105 -4.79 2.50 1.31
CA THR A 105 -3.71 1.62 1.79
C THR A 105 -3.61 1.64 3.31
N TYR A 106 -3.74 2.82 3.91
CA TYR A 106 -3.73 2.99 5.36
C TYR A 106 -4.89 2.23 6.05
N GLU A 107 -6.11 2.42 5.56
CA GLU A 107 -7.31 1.79 6.14
C GLU A 107 -7.27 0.27 5.95
N THR A 108 -6.94 -0.16 4.74
CA THR A 108 -6.90 -1.55 4.32
C THR A 108 -5.83 -2.31 5.07
N LEU A 109 -4.60 -1.79 5.10
CA LEU A 109 -3.46 -2.46 5.75
C LEU A 109 -3.72 -2.65 7.25
N ARG A 110 -4.24 -1.61 7.92
CA ARG A 110 -4.65 -1.70 9.33
C ARG A 110 -5.71 -2.79 9.54
N GLY A 111 -6.79 -2.75 8.76
CA GLY A 111 -7.89 -3.70 8.88
C GLY A 111 -7.43 -5.14 8.61
N PHE A 112 -6.57 -5.32 7.61
CA PHE A 112 -6.06 -6.61 7.21
C PHE A 112 -5.16 -7.21 8.30
N ILE A 113 -4.19 -6.46 8.83
CA ILE A 113 -3.30 -6.93 9.89
C ILE A 113 -4.11 -7.30 11.15
N ILE A 114 -5.06 -6.46 11.59
CA ILE A 114 -5.91 -6.76 12.76
C ILE A 114 -6.70 -8.06 12.55
N SER A 115 -7.28 -8.23 11.36
CA SER A 115 -8.12 -9.39 11.08
C SER A 115 -7.31 -10.70 11.04
N ARG A 116 -6.08 -10.65 10.52
CA ARG A 116 -5.22 -11.79 10.25
C ARG A 116 -4.33 -12.18 11.44
N PHE A 117 -3.84 -11.20 12.19
CA PHE A 117 -2.83 -11.38 13.24
C PHE A 117 -3.35 -10.85 14.58
N ARG A 118 -4.38 -11.51 15.12
CA ARG A 118 -5.04 -11.10 16.37
C ARG A 118 -4.14 -11.16 17.61
N ASP A 119 -3.13 -12.02 17.58
CA ASP A 119 -2.21 -12.26 18.70
C ASP A 119 -0.90 -11.47 18.54
N LEU A 120 -0.95 -10.34 17.83
CA LEU A 120 0.22 -9.49 17.65
C LEU A 120 0.62 -8.85 18.98
N ASP A 121 1.90 -8.94 19.31
CA ASP A 121 2.43 -8.44 20.57
C ASP A 121 2.90 -7.00 20.42
N ILE A 122 1.97 -6.10 20.67
CA ILE A 122 2.17 -4.64 20.54
C ILE A 122 3.04 -4.05 21.66
N SER A 123 3.45 -4.85 22.65
CA SER A 123 4.39 -4.42 23.70
C SER A 123 5.85 -4.44 23.24
N LEU A 124 6.13 -5.17 22.16
CA LEU A 124 7.43 -5.25 21.51
C LEU A 124 7.61 -4.14 20.47
N ASN A 125 8.81 -4.04 19.91
CA ASN A 125 9.10 -3.08 18.85
C ASN A 125 8.36 -3.45 17.55
N SER A 126 8.17 -2.46 16.68
CA SER A 126 7.76 -2.68 15.29
C SER A 126 8.78 -2.05 14.35
N TYR A 127 9.11 -2.74 13.27
CA TYR A 127 10.08 -2.30 12.29
C TYR A 127 9.38 -1.89 11.00
N VAL A 128 9.71 -0.71 10.49
CA VAL A 128 9.24 -0.23 9.19
C VAL A 128 10.46 -0.03 8.31
N ILE A 129 10.54 -0.76 7.21
CA ILE A 129 11.67 -0.68 6.27
C ILE A 129 11.29 0.26 5.13
N GLY A 130 12.04 1.34 5.00
CA GLY A 130 11.88 2.40 4.01
C GLY A 130 11.45 3.72 4.63
N ALA A 131 12.24 4.76 4.42
CA ALA A 131 11.95 6.16 4.72
C ALA A 131 11.34 6.85 3.49
N ASN A 132 10.14 6.40 3.11
CA ASN A 132 9.37 6.94 1.99
C ASN A 132 7.90 7.20 2.41
N HIS A 133 7.08 7.71 1.49
CA HIS A 133 5.66 8.00 1.75
C HIS A 133 4.88 6.76 2.24
N MET A 134 5.22 5.56 1.74
CA MET A 134 4.63 4.31 2.20
C MET A 134 5.16 3.85 3.56
N GLY A 135 6.45 4.07 3.85
CA GLY A 135 7.03 3.86 5.17
C GLY A 135 6.34 4.71 6.23
N ARG A 136 6.05 5.97 5.90
CA ARG A 136 5.26 6.87 6.75
C ARG A 136 3.86 6.31 7.01
N VAL A 137 3.17 5.83 5.97
CA VAL A 137 1.85 5.19 6.09
C VAL A 137 1.94 3.94 6.97
N ALA A 138 2.96 3.10 6.76
CA ALA A 138 3.19 1.89 7.52
C ALA A 138 3.44 2.18 9.00
N ALA A 139 4.28 3.16 9.34
CA ALA A 139 4.51 3.60 10.71
C ALA A 139 3.22 4.09 11.38
N ALA A 140 2.40 4.84 10.65
CA ALA A 140 1.10 5.28 11.15
C ALA A 140 0.13 4.10 11.37
N VAL A 141 0.19 3.07 10.53
CA VAL A 141 -0.54 1.82 10.76
C VAL A 141 -0.04 1.15 12.04
N MET A 142 1.27 1.03 12.26
CA MET A 142 1.83 0.42 13.48
C MET A 142 1.36 1.15 14.74
N ALA A 143 1.44 2.48 14.75
CA ALA A 143 0.95 3.26 15.88
C ALA A 143 -0.56 3.00 16.14
N HIS A 144 -1.37 2.89 15.08
CA HIS A 144 -2.79 2.58 15.20
C HIS A 144 -3.11 1.14 15.60
N LEU A 145 -2.20 0.20 15.38
CA LEU A 145 -2.28 -1.15 15.93
C LEU A 145 -1.98 -1.18 17.44
N GLY A 146 -1.41 -0.11 17.99
CA GLY A 146 -1.11 0.04 19.41
C GLY A 146 0.37 -0.08 19.77
N PHE A 147 1.26 -0.14 18.78
CA PHE A 147 2.70 -0.12 19.03
C PHE A 147 3.12 1.21 19.64
N SER A 148 3.77 1.15 20.81
CA SER A 148 4.34 2.31 21.48
C SER A 148 5.78 2.59 21.07
N HIS A 149 6.44 1.63 20.40
CA HIS A 149 7.78 1.76 19.88
C HIS A 149 7.84 1.30 18.43
N ILE A 150 8.30 2.20 17.56
CA ILE A 150 8.44 2.00 16.12
C ILE A 150 9.86 2.38 15.73
N SER A 151 10.55 1.47 15.06
CA SER A 151 11.86 1.71 14.45
C SER A 151 11.70 1.85 12.95
N LEU A 152 11.94 3.04 12.43
CA LEU A 152 12.03 3.28 10.99
C LEU A 152 13.45 2.94 10.55
N VAL A 153 13.57 2.19 9.45
CA VAL A 153 14.84 1.64 8.96
C VAL A 153 15.07 2.04 7.52
N ASP A 154 16.20 2.67 7.23
CA ASP A 154 16.61 3.01 5.86
C ASP A 154 18.15 3.11 5.76
N GLU A 155 18.69 3.09 4.55
CA GLU A 155 20.11 3.39 4.29
C GLU A 155 20.37 4.90 4.26
N ASP A 156 19.41 5.68 3.78
CA ASP A 156 19.48 7.14 3.68
C ASP A 156 19.15 7.78 5.04
N SER A 157 20.19 8.10 5.78
CA SER A 157 20.07 8.67 7.13
C SER A 157 19.35 10.03 7.14
N ASP A 158 19.49 10.83 6.09
CA ASP A 158 18.87 12.15 6.03
C ASP A 158 17.37 12.03 5.81
N LYS A 159 16.92 11.19 4.86
CA LYS A 159 15.49 10.88 4.68
C LYS A 159 14.90 10.25 5.93
N LEU A 160 15.64 9.34 6.56
CA LEU A 160 15.22 8.67 7.77
C LEU A 160 14.91 9.66 8.90
N GLN A 161 15.80 10.63 9.15
CA GLN A 161 15.55 11.65 10.17
C GLN A 161 14.37 12.56 9.79
N GLN A 162 14.24 12.95 8.53
CA GLN A 162 13.11 13.76 8.07
C GLN A 162 11.76 13.08 8.32
N GLU A 163 11.65 11.79 7.99
CA GLU A 163 10.42 11.01 8.22
C GLU A 163 10.13 10.82 9.71
N VAL A 164 11.16 10.52 10.53
CA VAL A 164 10.99 10.41 11.99
C VAL A 164 10.53 11.73 12.61
N GLU A 165 11.10 12.86 12.20
CA GLU A 165 10.68 14.18 12.68
C GLU A 165 9.23 14.50 12.29
N LEU A 166 8.83 14.18 11.06
CA LEU A 166 7.45 14.37 10.60
C LEU A 166 6.49 13.51 11.43
N LEU A 167 6.76 12.22 11.56
CA LEU A 167 5.90 11.28 12.29
C LEU A 167 5.76 11.68 13.76
N ARG A 168 6.84 12.10 14.43
CA ARG A 168 6.81 12.55 15.84
C ARG A 168 5.94 13.78 16.09
N ARG A 169 5.68 14.62 15.07
CA ARG A 169 4.77 15.78 15.19
C ARG A 169 3.31 15.38 15.36
N TYR A 170 2.95 14.17 14.94
CA TYR A 170 1.56 13.73 14.91
C TYR A 170 1.28 12.45 15.72
N LEU A 171 2.26 11.56 15.85
CA LEU A 171 2.17 10.33 16.63
C LEU A 171 2.59 10.54 18.08
N PHE A 172 1.79 11.30 18.83
CA PHE A 172 2.06 11.59 20.22
C PHE A 172 2.03 10.31 21.09
N GLY A 173 3.00 10.20 22.00
CA GLY A 173 3.09 9.05 22.91
C GLY A 173 3.71 7.79 22.30
N VAL A 174 4.12 7.84 21.03
CA VAL A 174 4.85 6.76 20.35
C VAL A 174 6.33 7.14 20.28
N LYS A 175 7.21 6.25 20.75
CA LYS A 175 8.65 6.35 20.56
C LYS A 175 8.97 5.91 19.13
N ILE A 176 9.47 6.84 18.33
CA ILE A 176 9.86 6.58 16.94
C ILE A 176 11.36 6.77 16.82
N ASP A 177 12.09 5.71 16.49
CA ASP A 177 13.55 5.71 16.36
C ASP A 177 13.96 5.58 14.89
N ALA A 178 15.05 6.28 14.54
CA ALA A 178 15.74 6.14 13.27
C ALA A 178 16.85 5.09 13.43
N VAL A 179 16.73 3.97 12.74
CA VAL A 179 17.71 2.86 12.76
C VAL A 179 18.35 2.72 11.38
N PRO A 180 19.64 3.03 11.22
CA PRO A 180 20.33 2.76 9.95
C PRO A 180 20.28 1.26 9.61
N ALA A 181 20.00 0.91 8.35
CA ALA A 181 19.80 -0.49 7.92
C ALA A 181 20.92 -1.44 8.38
N HIS A 182 22.18 -1.02 8.25
CA HIS A 182 23.36 -1.80 8.65
C HIS A 182 23.48 -2.07 10.16
N THR A 183 22.67 -1.41 11.00
CA THR A 183 22.64 -1.62 12.45
C THR A 183 21.45 -2.46 12.92
N LEU A 184 20.61 -2.92 12.00
CA LEU A 184 19.39 -3.65 12.34
C LEU A 184 19.69 -5.00 13.00
N THR A 185 20.75 -5.67 12.57
CA THR A 185 21.16 -6.99 13.11
C THR A 185 21.72 -6.92 14.53
N VAL A 186 22.00 -5.72 15.06
CA VAL A 186 22.51 -5.52 16.43
C VAL A 186 21.47 -4.94 17.38
N GLN A 187 20.20 -4.83 16.95
CA GLN A 187 19.12 -4.36 17.82
C GLN A 187 18.88 -5.35 18.98
N GLU A 188 18.86 -4.86 20.21
CA GLU A 188 18.66 -5.67 21.41
C GLU A 188 17.17 -5.99 21.66
N GLU A 189 16.27 -5.12 21.19
CA GLU A 189 14.84 -5.23 21.43
C GLU A 189 14.16 -6.02 20.29
N PRO A 190 13.57 -7.19 20.57
CA PRO A 190 12.92 -7.97 19.54
C PRO A 190 11.64 -7.26 19.07
N GLY A 191 11.39 -7.32 17.77
CA GLY A 191 10.17 -6.83 17.15
C GLY A 191 9.14 -7.93 16.97
N SER A 192 7.86 -7.55 16.96
CA SER A 192 6.76 -8.48 16.67
C SER A 192 6.15 -8.29 15.28
N LEU A 193 6.37 -7.13 14.65
CA LEU A 193 5.92 -6.82 13.30
C LEU A 193 7.00 -6.07 12.54
N MET A 194 7.35 -6.55 11.35
CA MET A 194 8.16 -5.85 10.38
C MET A 194 7.33 -5.59 9.12
N LEU A 195 7.39 -4.38 8.57
CA LEU A 195 6.74 -4.03 7.32
C LEU A 195 7.72 -3.40 6.33
N ASN A 196 7.95 -4.09 5.21
CA ASN A 196 8.82 -3.63 4.14
C ASN A 196 8.05 -2.82 3.08
N THR A 197 8.57 -1.64 2.78
CA THR A 197 8.07 -0.73 1.73
C THR A 197 9.09 -0.46 0.63
N LEU A 198 10.30 -1.02 0.75
CA LEU A 198 11.35 -0.86 -0.25
C LEU A 198 11.36 -2.03 -1.22
N VAL A 199 11.51 -1.74 -2.50
CA VAL A 199 11.80 -2.76 -3.50
C VAL A 199 13.24 -3.25 -3.27
N LEU A 200 13.37 -4.45 -2.72
CA LEU A 200 14.66 -5.04 -2.39
C LEU A 200 15.17 -5.86 -3.57
N GLN A 201 16.31 -5.48 -4.12
CA GLN A 201 17.01 -6.29 -5.12
C GLN A 201 17.66 -7.51 -4.45
N ASP A 202 17.71 -8.63 -5.16
CA ASP A 202 18.24 -9.92 -4.65
C ASP A 202 19.68 -9.83 -4.14
N ASP A 203 20.46 -8.89 -4.65
CA ASP A 203 21.86 -8.64 -4.31
C ASP A 203 22.06 -7.43 -3.38
N SER A 204 20.98 -6.81 -2.90
CA SER A 204 21.07 -5.67 -1.99
C SER A 204 21.60 -6.07 -0.61
N THR A 205 22.48 -5.24 -0.05
CA THR A 205 23.00 -5.38 1.32
C THR A 205 21.88 -5.35 2.35
N VAL A 206 20.89 -4.48 2.14
CA VAL A 206 19.69 -4.37 2.98
C VAL A 206 18.93 -5.70 3.08
N LEU A 207 18.73 -6.40 1.96
CA LEU A 207 18.06 -7.70 1.97
C LEU A 207 18.85 -8.73 2.78
N GLY A 208 20.19 -8.72 2.65
CA GLY A 208 21.07 -9.57 3.44
C GLY A 208 20.88 -9.33 4.95
N ASP A 209 20.91 -8.07 5.38
CA ASP A 209 20.75 -7.68 6.77
C ASP A 209 19.35 -8.00 7.32
N LEU A 210 18.30 -7.77 6.52
CA LEU A 210 16.92 -8.06 6.91
C LEU A 210 16.64 -9.56 7.07
N SER A 211 17.28 -10.40 6.24
CA SER A 211 17.05 -11.84 6.20
C SER A 211 17.56 -12.58 7.44
N TYR A 212 18.35 -11.93 8.30
CA TYR A 212 18.83 -12.55 9.54
C TYR A 212 17.73 -12.74 10.58
N PHE A 213 16.71 -11.86 10.60
CA PHE A 213 15.56 -11.89 11.53
C PHE A 213 15.88 -12.07 13.02
N ASN A 214 17.14 -11.91 13.44
CA ASN A 214 17.56 -12.09 14.84
C ASN A 214 17.03 -10.97 15.76
N PHE A 215 16.54 -9.89 15.16
CA PHE A 215 15.83 -8.77 15.80
C PHE A 215 14.31 -8.98 15.83
N MET A 216 13.78 -10.10 15.36
CA MET A 216 12.34 -10.44 15.41
C MET A 216 12.10 -11.56 16.41
N LYS A 217 10.97 -11.52 17.12
CA LYS A 217 10.54 -12.66 17.94
C LYS A 217 10.06 -13.81 17.07
N THR A 218 10.23 -15.04 17.55
CA THR A 218 9.62 -16.23 16.94
C THR A 218 8.10 -16.08 16.81
N GLY A 219 7.55 -16.44 15.65
CA GLY A 219 6.13 -16.26 15.34
C GLY A 219 5.70 -14.80 15.16
N GLY A 220 6.66 -13.86 15.10
CA GLY A 220 6.44 -12.48 14.65
C GLY A 220 5.94 -12.43 13.20
N VAL A 221 5.57 -11.23 12.77
CA VAL A 221 4.94 -11.01 11.45
C VAL A 221 5.87 -10.21 10.55
N VAL A 222 6.02 -10.64 9.31
CA VAL A 222 6.67 -9.89 8.23
C VAL A 222 5.65 -9.58 7.15
N VAL A 223 5.47 -8.31 6.86
CA VAL A 223 4.62 -7.83 5.78
C VAL A 223 5.53 -7.20 4.73
N ASP A 224 5.39 -7.57 3.46
CA ASP A 224 6.10 -6.90 2.38
C ASP A 224 5.09 -6.32 1.40
N ILE A 225 5.06 -5.00 1.26
CA ILE A 225 4.16 -4.29 0.32
C ILE A 225 4.89 -3.67 -0.86
N SER A 226 6.19 -3.92 -0.99
CA SER A 226 7.03 -3.29 -2.01
C SER A 226 6.73 -3.78 -3.44
N GLU A 227 6.43 -5.08 -3.58
CA GLU A 227 6.15 -5.68 -4.88
C GLU A 227 5.04 -6.73 -4.83
N CYS A 228 4.22 -6.74 -5.91
CA CYS A 228 3.28 -7.82 -6.18
C CYS A 228 3.98 -8.95 -6.94
N THR A 229 4.72 -9.78 -6.21
CA THR A 229 5.41 -10.95 -6.76
C THR A 229 5.06 -12.22 -6.00
N SER A 230 5.07 -13.35 -6.71
CA SER A 230 4.89 -14.69 -6.12
C SER A 230 6.16 -15.23 -5.47
N HIS A 231 7.32 -14.68 -5.85
CA HIS A 231 8.62 -15.04 -5.29
C HIS A 231 9.23 -13.79 -4.68
N ASN A 232 9.36 -13.79 -3.36
CA ASN A 232 9.95 -12.71 -2.59
C ASN A 232 10.91 -13.34 -1.58
N ARG A 233 12.21 -13.15 -1.81
CA ARG A 233 13.26 -13.76 -0.99
C ARG A 233 13.16 -13.37 0.48
N LEU A 234 12.78 -12.14 0.80
CA LEU A 234 12.59 -11.70 2.19
C LEU A 234 11.52 -12.54 2.88
N LEU A 235 10.39 -12.78 2.21
CA LEU A 235 9.28 -13.58 2.76
C LEU A 235 9.65 -15.06 2.85
N GLU A 236 10.39 -15.60 1.88
CA GLU A 236 10.87 -16.99 1.92
C GLU A 236 11.82 -17.23 3.12
N GLU A 237 12.75 -16.31 3.38
CA GLU A 237 13.63 -16.40 4.55
C GLU A 237 12.84 -16.18 5.85
N ALA A 238 11.81 -15.32 5.85
CA ALA A 238 10.95 -15.11 7.01
C ALA A 238 10.19 -16.39 7.39
N GLU A 239 9.62 -17.10 6.41
CA GLU A 239 8.96 -18.39 6.64
C GLU A 239 9.94 -19.44 7.19
N ARG A 240 11.17 -19.50 6.66
CA ARG A 240 12.22 -20.40 7.17
C ARG A 240 12.64 -20.08 8.60
N ALA A 241 12.47 -18.83 9.04
CA ALA A 241 12.70 -18.36 10.40
C ALA A 241 11.48 -18.51 11.33
N ASP A 242 10.47 -19.30 10.94
CA ASP A 242 9.22 -19.51 11.68
C ASP A 242 8.44 -18.19 11.94
N LEU A 243 8.54 -17.22 11.04
CA LEU A 243 7.74 -16.00 11.05
C LEU A 243 6.47 -16.19 10.21
N LYS A 244 5.43 -15.45 10.57
CA LYS A 244 4.21 -15.35 9.78
C LYS A 244 4.42 -14.30 8.70
N ILE A 245 3.97 -14.57 7.48
CA ILE A 245 4.13 -13.63 6.37
C ILE A 245 2.81 -13.05 5.89
N LEU A 246 2.89 -11.87 5.27
CA LEU A 246 1.85 -11.30 4.44
C LEU A 246 2.48 -10.69 3.19
N SER A 247 2.08 -11.19 2.02
CA SER A 247 2.68 -10.79 0.74
C SER A 247 2.08 -9.51 0.15
N GLY A 248 2.87 -8.85 -0.70
CA GLY A 248 2.43 -7.64 -1.39
C GLY A 248 1.31 -7.91 -2.38
N LEU A 249 1.24 -9.12 -2.92
CA LEU A 249 0.10 -9.59 -3.72
C LEU A 249 -1.19 -9.62 -2.90
N GLU A 250 -1.15 -10.23 -1.70
CA GLU A 250 -2.32 -10.28 -0.82
C GLU A 250 -2.76 -8.89 -0.37
N VAL A 251 -1.81 -8.02 -0.02
CA VAL A 251 -2.12 -6.64 0.37
C VAL A 251 -2.72 -5.86 -0.79
N GLN A 252 -2.14 -5.94 -1.99
CA GLN A 252 -2.68 -5.26 -3.16
C GLN A 252 -4.07 -5.79 -3.54
N ALA A 253 -4.27 -7.11 -3.52
CA ALA A 253 -5.56 -7.72 -3.77
C ALA A 253 -6.62 -7.23 -2.76
N ARG A 254 -6.23 -7.07 -1.50
CA ARG A 254 -7.09 -6.54 -0.45
C ARG A 254 -7.48 -5.07 -0.74
N ILE A 255 -6.50 -4.22 -1.06
CA ILE A 255 -6.71 -2.81 -1.38
C ILE A 255 -7.65 -2.67 -2.57
N ASP A 256 -7.38 -3.41 -3.63
CA ASP A 256 -8.21 -3.41 -4.84
C ASP A 256 -9.64 -3.83 -4.53
N ALA A 257 -9.83 -4.95 -3.83
CA ALA A 257 -11.15 -5.42 -3.46
C ALA A 257 -11.90 -4.39 -2.59
N GLU A 258 -11.24 -3.75 -1.62
CA GLU A 258 -11.87 -2.69 -0.81
C GLU A 258 -12.26 -1.46 -1.64
N ILE A 259 -11.41 -1.04 -2.59
CA ILE A 259 -11.75 0.02 -3.55
C ILE A 259 -12.99 -0.39 -4.33
N LEU A 260 -12.99 -1.57 -4.95
CA LEU A 260 -14.10 -2.02 -5.78
C LEU A 260 -15.39 -2.18 -4.98
N MET A 261 -15.34 -2.68 -3.74
CA MET A 261 -16.51 -2.80 -2.85
C MET A 261 -17.06 -1.43 -2.41
N LYS A 262 -16.25 -0.37 -2.43
CA LYS A 262 -16.69 1.01 -2.16
C LYS A 262 -17.29 1.67 -3.40
N GLN A 263 -16.83 1.28 -4.60
CA GLN A 263 -17.28 1.87 -5.87
C GLN A 263 -18.44 1.11 -6.54
N PHE A 264 -18.59 -0.17 -6.24
CA PHE A 264 -19.59 -1.08 -6.81
C PHE A 264 -20.36 -1.82 -5.70
N PRO A 265 -21.57 -2.35 -5.97
CA PRO A 265 -22.33 -3.07 -4.96
C PRO A 265 -21.53 -4.25 -4.39
N SER A 266 -21.41 -4.31 -3.05
CA SER A 266 -20.53 -5.25 -2.34
C SER A 266 -20.92 -6.72 -2.53
N GLU A 267 -22.16 -7.01 -2.94
CA GLU A 267 -22.64 -8.36 -3.20
C GLU A 267 -21.91 -9.06 -4.37
N TYR A 268 -21.21 -8.32 -5.21
CA TYR A 268 -20.49 -8.87 -6.36
C TYR A 268 -19.02 -9.15 -6.11
N ILE A 269 -18.47 -8.77 -4.94
CA ILE A 269 -17.02 -8.76 -4.69
C ILE A 269 -16.75 -9.28 -3.29
N THR A 270 -15.88 -10.29 -3.20
CA THR A 270 -15.25 -10.68 -1.94
C THR A 270 -13.74 -10.60 -2.07
N HIS A 271 -13.05 -10.51 -0.94
CA HIS A 271 -11.59 -10.45 -0.92
C HIS A 271 -10.97 -11.75 -1.42
N GLU A 272 -11.55 -12.88 -1.03
CA GLU A 272 -11.10 -14.22 -1.38
C GLU A 272 -11.19 -14.44 -2.89
N ASP A 273 -12.32 -14.09 -3.49
CA ASP A 273 -12.56 -14.20 -4.92
C ASP A 273 -11.64 -13.29 -5.75
N TYR A 274 -11.41 -12.05 -5.29
CA TYR A 274 -10.49 -11.15 -5.98
C TYR A 274 -9.04 -11.64 -5.87
N LEU A 275 -8.61 -12.14 -4.71
CA LEU A 275 -7.26 -12.68 -4.49
C LEU A 275 -7.01 -13.94 -5.33
N GLU A 276 -7.98 -14.86 -5.40
CA GLU A 276 -7.90 -16.07 -6.25
C GLU A 276 -7.72 -15.66 -7.72
N SER A 277 -8.58 -14.76 -8.21
CA SER A 277 -8.45 -14.20 -9.57
C SER A 277 -7.09 -13.54 -9.80
N PHE A 278 -6.56 -12.78 -8.83
CA PHE A 278 -5.28 -12.09 -9.02
C PHE A 278 -4.13 -13.09 -9.08
N SER A 279 -4.14 -14.08 -8.20
CA SER A 279 -3.12 -15.12 -8.13
C SER A 279 -3.06 -15.93 -9.42
N ASP A 280 -4.20 -16.37 -9.94
CA ASP A 280 -4.31 -17.19 -11.15
C ASP A 280 -3.80 -16.45 -12.41
N ASN A 281 -3.98 -15.13 -12.45
CA ASN A 281 -3.67 -14.33 -13.63
C ASN A 281 -2.31 -13.62 -13.54
N LEU A 282 -1.62 -13.65 -12.40
CA LEU A 282 -0.41 -12.88 -12.14
C LEU A 282 0.67 -13.07 -13.21
N GLN A 283 0.96 -14.33 -13.59
CA GLN A 283 2.00 -14.64 -14.57
C GLN A 283 1.64 -14.15 -15.98
N GLY A 284 0.37 -14.25 -16.37
CA GLY A 284 -0.12 -13.73 -17.65
C GLY A 284 -0.10 -12.20 -17.72
N LEU A 285 -0.42 -11.54 -16.60
CA LEU A 285 -0.39 -10.09 -16.48
C LEU A 285 1.04 -9.54 -16.53
N LYS A 286 2.02 -10.19 -15.86
CA LYS A 286 3.42 -9.75 -15.93
C LYS A 286 3.98 -9.78 -17.35
N ASN A 287 3.55 -10.74 -18.17
CA ASN A 287 4.05 -10.93 -19.53
C ASN A 287 3.30 -10.11 -20.61
N SER A 288 2.18 -9.47 -20.26
CA SER A 288 1.33 -8.77 -21.23
C SER A 288 1.47 -7.25 -21.11
N SER A 289 1.95 -6.60 -22.17
CA SER A 289 2.04 -5.15 -22.24
C SER A 289 0.71 -4.45 -22.57
N SER A 290 -0.38 -5.19 -22.78
CA SER A 290 -1.61 -4.66 -23.40
C SER A 290 -2.88 -5.49 -23.12
N VAL A 291 -3.24 -5.70 -21.85
CA VAL A 291 -4.58 -6.21 -21.47
C VAL A 291 -5.48 -5.08 -21.06
#